data_AF-K9X3N0-F1
#
_entry.id   AF-K9X3N0-F1
#
_cell.length_a   1.000
_cell.length_b   1.000
_cell.length_c   1.000
_cell.angle_alpha   90.00
_cell.angle_beta   90.00
_cell.angle_gamma   90.00
#
_symmetry.space_group_name_H-M   'P 1'
#
loop_
_entity.id
_entity.type
_entity.pdbx_description
1 polymer ?
#
loop_
_entity_poly.entity_id
_entity_poly.type
_entity_poly.pdbx_seq_one_letter_code
_entity_poly.pdbx_strand_id
1 'polypeptide(L)'
;MTGGFGKGSKSKLDILAESAVGYCQQRNPESLDKIFDNQPVQLNQQLLPKLIAALKPDADALSWLCGYFCSEINCTEDNQKLHHPITKLSRLLISAGMEPFEDFTPYPGCRLVVNAEKFQSLPADIQQQVHQFFDINETTGEEAQRINQAMLQELMVVPK
;
A
#
# COMPACT_ATOMS: atom_id res chain seq x y z
N MET A 1 0.57 -46.71 3.82
CA MET A 1 1.38 -46.19 4.94
C MET A 1 2.49 -45.34 4.32
N THR A 2 2.21 -44.05 4.12
CA THR A 2 2.67 -42.90 4.94
C THR A 2 4.14 -42.56 4.71
N GLY A 3 4.38 -41.37 4.15
CA GLY A 3 5.72 -40.79 4.03
C GLY A 3 5.71 -39.43 3.34
N GLY A 4 4.88 -38.49 3.77
CA GLY A 4 5.00 -37.09 3.38
C GLY A 4 5.54 -36.30 4.55
N PHE A 5 6.75 -35.74 4.46
CA PHE A 5 7.23 -34.67 5.35
C PHE A 5 8.37 -33.89 4.69
N GLY A 6 8.11 -32.62 4.42
CA GLY A 6 9.07 -31.67 3.87
C GLY A 6 8.46 -30.29 3.67
N LYS A 7 7.66 -29.78 4.63
CA LYS A 7 7.40 -28.35 4.68
C LYS A 7 8.69 -27.69 5.15
N GLY A 8 9.48 -27.19 4.20
CA GLY A 8 10.68 -26.40 4.49
C GLY A 8 10.36 -25.30 5.51
N SER A 9 11.24 -25.11 6.48
CA SER A 9 11.13 -24.04 7.46
C SER A 9 10.91 -22.70 6.74
N LYS A 10 9.83 -21.98 7.07
CA LYS A 10 9.56 -20.66 6.50
C LYS A 10 10.73 -19.73 6.78
N SER A 11 11.12 -18.93 5.80
CA SER A 11 12.18 -17.94 6.00
C SER A 11 11.71 -16.86 6.97
N LYS A 12 12.65 -16.11 7.59
CA LYS A 12 12.31 -14.96 8.44
C LYS A 12 11.41 -13.96 7.70
N LEU A 13 11.67 -13.75 6.41
CA LEU A 13 10.88 -12.85 5.56
C LEU A 13 9.45 -13.35 5.35
N ASP A 14 9.25 -14.65 5.18
CA ASP A 14 7.90 -15.22 5.00
C ASP A 14 7.09 -15.16 6.31
N ILE A 15 7.75 -15.37 7.46
CA ILE A 15 7.11 -15.22 8.78
C ILE A 15 6.67 -13.78 9.02
N LEU A 16 7.53 -12.82 8.68
CA LEU A 16 7.20 -11.39 8.79
C LEU A 16 6.05 -11.01 7.85
N ALA A 17 6.07 -11.50 6.60
CA ALA A 17 5.00 -11.25 5.64
C ALA A 17 3.66 -11.80 6.13
N GLU A 18 3.62 -13.03 6.63
CA GLU A 18 2.40 -13.62 7.19
C GLU A 18 1.87 -12.87 8.42
N SER A 19 2.78 -12.42 9.29
CA SER A 19 2.41 -11.63 10.46
C SER A 19 1.83 -10.27 10.05
N ALA A 20 2.49 -9.59 9.11
CA ALA A 20 2.05 -8.30 8.58
C ALA A 20 0.69 -8.41 7.87
N VAL A 21 0.45 -9.48 7.11
CA VAL A 21 -0.88 -9.78 6.53
C VAL A 21 -1.94 -9.86 7.62
N GLY A 22 -1.67 -10.63 8.68
CA GLY A 22 -2.59 -10.76 9.81
C GLY A 22 -2.89 -9.43 10.49
N TYR A 23 -1.88 -8.57 10.67
CA TYR A 23 -2.06 -7.24 11.25
C TYR A 23 -2.83 -6.28 10.34
N CYS A 24 -2.66 -6.37 9.02
CA CYS A 24 -3.48 -5.62 8.07
C CYS A 24 -4.96 -6.02 8.16
N GLN A 25 -5.25 -7.32 8.22
CA GLN A 25 -6.60 -7.86 8.36
C GLN A 25 -7.25 -7.47 9.70
N GLN A 26 -6.45 -7.41 10.77
CA GLN A 26 -6.89 -6.98 12.10
C GLN A 26 -6.93 -5.46 12.26
N ARG A 27 -6.44 -4.70 11.27
CA ARG A 27 -6.30 -3.24 11.30
C ARG A 27 -5.51 -2.76 12.51
N ASN A 28 -4.37 -3.40 12.76
CA ASN A 28 -3.51 -3.17 13.93
C ASN A 28 -2.24 -2.39 13.53
N PRO A 29 -2.26 -1.04 13.59
CA PRO A 29 -1.12 -0.21 13.19
C PRO A 29 0.09 -0.40 14.12
N GLU A 30 -0.12 -0.51 15.43
CA GLU A 30 0.98 -0.68 16.40
C GLU A 30 1.81 -1.96 16.16
N SER A 31 1.15 -3.03 15.72
CA SER A 31 1.85 -4.27 15.38
C SER A 31 2.58 -4.20 14.04
N LEU A 32 2.13 -3.37 13.11
CA LEU A 32 2.87 -3.09 11.87
C LEU A 32 4.06 -2.17 12.11
N ASP A 33 3.91 -1.14 12.96
CA ASP A 33 5.00 -0.28 13.42
C ASP A 33 6.13 -1.16 14.02
N LYS A 34 5.78 -2.10 14.90
CA LYS A 34 6.75 -3.06 15.45
C LYS A 34 7.47 -3.91 14.40
N ILE A 35 6.87 -4.15 13.24
CA ILE A 35 7.56 -4.83 12.14
C ILE A 35 8.48 -3.84 11.44
N PHE A 36 7.94 -2.74 10.92
CA PHE A 36 8.67 -1.83 10.05
C PHE A 36 9.75 -1.04 10.80
N ASP A 37 9.52 -0.63 12.04
CA ASP A 37 10.49 0.14 12.84
C ASP A 37 11.68 -0.71 13.32
N ASN A 38 11.47 -2.01 13.50
CA ASN A 38 12.48 -2.91 14.08
C ASN A 38 13.25 -3.73 13.04
N GLN A 39 12.91 -3.63 11.76
CA GLN A 39 13.62 -4.33 10.68
C GLN A 39 14.58 -3.38 9.93
N PRO A 40 15.72 -3.87 9.44
CA PRO A 40 16.57 -3.09 8.56
C PRO A 40 15.81 -2.65 7.30
N VAL A 41 16.13 -1.45 6.79
CA VAL A 41 15.52 -0.88 5.57
C VAL A 41 15.53 -1.88 4.40
N GLN A 42 16.62 -2.61 4.21
CA GLN A 42 16.76 -3.60 3.13
C GLN A 42 15.81 -4.80 3.29
N LEU A 43 15.42 -5.12 4.52
CA LEU A 43 14.44 -6.16 4.79
C LEU A 43 13.02 -5.64 4.57
N ASN A 44 12.73 -4.39 4.97
CA ASN A 44 11.46 -3.72 4.67
C ASN A 44 11.21 -3.60 3.16
N GLN A 45 12.26 -3.28 2.40
CA GLN A 45 12.24 -3.24 0.92
C GLN A 45 11.82 -4.57 0.29
N GLN A 46 12.19 -5.69 0.91
CA GLN A 46 11.81 -7.03 0.44
C GLN A 46 10.46 -7.49 0.99
N LEU A 47 10.10 -7.03 2.18
CA LEU A 47 8.86 -7.39 2.87
C LEU A 47 7.64 -6.75 2.19
N LEU A 48 7.73 -5.48 1.80
CA LEU A 48 6.58 -4.75 1.29
C LEU A 48 6.01 -5.33 -0.03
N PRO A 49 6.80 -5.64 -1.07
CA PRO A 49 6.27 -6.28 -2.27
C PRO A 49 5.62 -7.64 -1.98
N LYS A 50 6.21 -8.42 -1.05
CA LYS A 50 5.64 -9.69 -0.60
C LYS A 50 4.30 -9.50 0.12
N LEU A 51 4.20 -8.48 0.97
CA LEU A 51 2.98 -8.12 1.68
C LEU A 51 1.88 -7.69 0.70
N ILE A 52 2.19 -6.80 -0.24
CA ILE A 52 1.25 -6.36 -1.29
C ILE A 52 0.76 -7.56 -2.10
N ALA A 53 1.68 -8.41 -2.57
CA ALA A 53 1.32 -9.62 -3.33
C ALA A 53 0.42 -10.58 -2.53
N ALA A 54 0.69 -10.75 -1.22
CA ALA A 54 -0.12 -11.60 -0.35
C ALA A 54 -1.51 -11.02 -0.05
N LEU A 55 -1.64 -9.69 -0.03
CA LEU A 55 -2.91 -8.99 0.21
C LEU A 55 -3.71 -8.72 -1.07
N LYS A 56 -3.15 -8.95 -2.27
CA LYS A 56 -3.85 -8.73 -3.55
C LYS A 56 -5.24 -9.38 -3.64
N PRO A 57 -5.48 -10.59 -3.09
CA PRO A 57 -6.83 -11.18 -3.05
C PRO A 57 -7.79 -10.52 -2.04
N ASP A 58 -7.29 -9.73 -1.10
CA ASP A 58 -8.04 -9.06 -0.03
C ASP A 58 -7.95 -7.53 -0.19
N ALA A 59 -8.80 -7.00 -1.06
CA ALA A 59 -8.83 -5.57 -1.37
C ALA A 59 -9.17 -4.69 -0.15
N ASP A 60 -9.88 -5.21 0.87
CA ASP A 60 -10.10 -4.45 2.11
C ASP A 60 -8.79 -4.23 2.85
N ALA A 61 -8.08 -5.32 3.15
CA ALA A 61 -6.82 -5.26 3.88
C ALA A 61 -5.73 -4.51 3.10
N LEU A 62 -5.64 -4.70 1.78
CA LEU A 62 -4.70 -3.96 0.94
C LEU A 62 -5.00 -2.46 0.92
N SER A 63 -6.28 -2.07 0.79
CA SER A 63 -6.66 -0.65 0.84
C SER A 63 -6.41 -0.01 2.21
N TRP A 64 -6.56 -0.79 3.28
CA TRP A 64 -6.25 -0.33 4.63
C TRP A 64 -4.74 -0.11 4.80
N LEU A 65 -3.91 -1.03 4.28
CA LEU A 65 -2.44 -0.87 4.27
C LEU A 65 -2.01 0.42 3.55
N CYS A 66 -2.63 0.76 2.42
CA CYS A 66 -2.39 2.04 1.75
C CYS A 66 -2.71 3.25 2.64
N GLY A 67 -3.83 3.19 3.38
CA GLY A 67 -4.20 4.22 4.35
C GLY A 67 -3.25 4.31 5.55
N TYR A 68 -2.74 3.16 6.02
CA TYR A 68 -1.70 3.10 7.06
C TYR A 68 -0.45 3.85 6.59
N PHE A 69 0.13 3.50 5.44
CA PHE A 69 1.33 4.17 4.95
C PHE A 69 1.14 5.68 4.76
N CYS A 70 -0.02 6.13 4.28
CA CYS A 70 -0.27 7.58 4.24
C CYS A 70 -0.34 8.27 5.59
N SER A 71 -0.80 7.57 6.63
CA SER A 71 -0.77 8.10 8.00
C SER A 71 0.67 8.29 8.49
N GLU A 72 1.56 7.38 8.08
CA GLU A 72 2.96 7.41 8.46
C GLU A 72 3.74 8.51 7.71
N ILE A 73 3.36 8.83 6.46
CA ILE A 73 3.94 9.98 5.71
C ILE A 73 3.44 11.32 6.25
N ASN A 74 2.18 11.41 6.68
CA ASN A 74 1.53 12.67 7.05
C ASN A 74 0.88 12.57 8.43
N CYS A 75 1.46 13.28 9.41
CA CYS A 75 0.90 13.51 10.75
C CYS A 75 -0.63 13.56 10.73
N THR A 76 -1.30 12.48 11.15
CA THR A 76 -2.68 12.29 11.68
C THR A 76 -3.90 13.06 11.13
N GLU A 77 -3.76 14.16 10.42
CA GLU A 77 -4.82 15.13 10.08
C GLU A 77 -5.65 14.70 8.85
N ASP A 78 -5.06 13.97 7.90
CA ASP A 78 -5.81 13.53 6.70
C ASP A 78 -6.72 12.34 6.97
N ASN A 79 -6.34 11.44 7.89
CA ASN A 79 -7.20 10.32 8.31
C ASN A 79 -8.25 10.72 9.36
N GLN A 80 -8.17 11.94 9.91
CA GLN A 80 -9.20 12.53 10.78
C GLN A 80 -10.31 13.26 9.99
N LYS A 81 -10.17 13.45 8.67
CA LYS A 81 -11.24 14.02 7.84
C LYS A 81 -12.34 12.97 7.62
N LEU A 82 -13.48 13.19 8.29
CA LEU A 82 -14.67 12.34 8.33
C LEU A 82 -15.18 11.77 6.98
N HIS A 83 -14.76 12.31 5.82
CA HIS A 83 -15.42 12.06 4.55
C HIS A 83 -14.55 11.57 3.38
N HIS A 84 -13.20 11.56 3.45
CA HIS A 84 -12.37 11.23 2.28
C HIS A 84 -11.09 10.39 2.59
N PRO A 85 -11.17 9.25 3.30
CA PRO A 85 -9.98 8.49 3.63
C PRO A 85 -9.34 7.89 2.38
N ILE A 86 -8.03 8.02 2.27
CA ILE A 86 -7.16 7.39 1.26
C ILE A 86 -7.45 5.88 1.13
N THR A 87 -7.89 5.23 2.20
CA THR A 87 -8.38 3.84 2.17
C THR A 87 -9.54 3.63 1.18
N LYS A 88 -10.57 4.49 1.19
CA LYS A 88 -11.71 4.37 0.26
C LYS A 88 -11.28 4.58 -1.19
N LEU A 89 -10.40 5.55 -1.40
CA LEU A 89 -9.82 5.85 -2.71
C LEU A 89 -8.97 4.69 -3.25
N SER A 90 -8.05 4.20 -2.42
CA SER A 90 -7.18 3.08 -2.77
C SER A 90 -8.02 1.85 -3.09
N ARG A 91 -9.08 1.58 -2.31
CA ARG A 91 -10.03 0.51 -2.61
C ARG A 91 -10.69 0.68 -3.99
N LEU A 92 -11.12 1.89 -4.35
CA LEU A 92 -11.74 2.16 -5.65
C LEU A 92 -10.77 1.83 -6.79
N LEU A 93 -9.54 2.33 -6.72
CA LEU A 93 -8.51 2.10 -7.73
C LEU A 93 -8.07 0.63 -7.81
N ILE A 94 -7.88 -0.03 -6.66
CA ILE A 94 -7.58 -1.47 -6.58
C ILE A 94 -8.71 -2.28 -7.22
N SER A 95 -9.97 -1.95 -6.92
CA SER A 95 -11.13 -2.63 -7.51
C SER A 95 -11.23 -2.41 -9.02
N ALA A 96 -10.67 -1.30 -9.51
CA ALA A 96 -10.57 -0.98 -10.94
C ALA A 96 -9.33 -1.60 -11.62
N GLY A 97 -8.51 -2.36 -10.90
CA GLY A 97 -7.35 -3.08 -11.44
C GLY A 97 -6.03 -2.30 -11.40
N MET A 98 -5.94 -1.20 -10.64
CA MET A 98 -4.67 -0.52 -10.38
C MET A 98 -3.95 -1.12 -9.19
N GLU A 99 -2.62 -1.20 -9.28
CA GLU A 99 -1.74 -1.77 -8.26
C GLU A 99 -1.12 -0.66 -7.41
N PRO A 100 -1.24 -0.72 -6.07
CA PRO A 100 -0.61 0.26 -5.17
C PRO A 100 0.91 0.24 -5.30
N PHE A 101 1.53 1.41 -5.25
CA PHE A 101 2.98 1.64 -5.39
C PHE A 101 3.58 1.24 -6.74
N GLU A 102 2.76 0.82 -7.69
CA GLU A 102 3.14 0.61 -9.09
C GLU A 102 2.39 1.59 -9.99
N ASP A 103 1.06 1.53 -9.97
CA ASP A 103 0.20 2.35 -10.81
C ASP A 103 -0.29 3.61 -10.11
N PHE A 104 -0.34 3.59 -8.78
CA PHE A 104 -0.65 4.77 -8.00
C PHE A 104 0.05 4.73 -6.65
N THR A 105 0.43 5.90 -6.13
CA THR A 105 0.78 6.04 -4.72
C THR A 105 -0.06 7.13 -4.08
N PRO A 106 -0.76 6.79 -3.00
CA PRO A 106 -1.38 7.77 -2.15
C PRO A 106 -0.40 8.80 -1.56
N TYR A 107 -0.77 10.08 -1.61
CA TYR A 107 0.06 11.20 -1.17
C TYR A 107 -0.71 12.08 -0.17
N PRO A 108 -0.01 12.72 0.79
CA PRO A 108 -0.54 13.76 1.66
C PRO A 108 -1.58 14.71 1.02
N GLY A 109 -2.64 15.02 1.76
CA GLY A 109 -3.66 15.99 1.38
C GLY A 109 -4.75 15.46 0.44
N CYS A 110 -5.06 14.16 0.49
CA CYS A 110 -5.97 13.50 -0.46
C CYS A 110 -5.48 13.58 -1.91
N ARG A 111 -4.15 13.55 -2.10
CA ARG A 111 -3.51 13.58 -3.41
C ARG A 111 -3.17 12.17 -3.87
N LEU A 112 -3.18 11.96 -5.18
CA LEU A 112 -2.67 10.74 -5.80
C LEU A 112 -1.59 11.08 -6.80
N VAL A 113 -0.51 10.30 -6.77
CA VAL A 113 0.36 10.18 -7.95
C VAL A 113 -0.13 8.95 -8.70
N VAL A 114 -0.51 9.12 -9.96
CA VAL A 114 -1.02 8.01 -10.80
C VAL A 114 -0.21 7.87 -12.07
N ASN A 115 -0.09 6.63 -12.54
CA ASN A 115 0.28 6.32 -13.91
C ASN A 115 -0.87 6.76 -14.83
N ALA A 116 -0.63 7.84 -15.57
CA ALA A 116 -1.64 8.47 -16.43
C ALA A 116 -2.22 7.50 -17.48
N GLU A 117 -1.37 6.66 -18.09
CA GLU A 117 -1.78 5.74 -19.15
C GLU A 117 -2.78 4.70 -18.63
N LYS A 118 -2.48 4.11 -17.47
CA LYS A 118 -3.37 3.12 -16.86
C LYS A 118 -4.62 3.77 -16.27
N PHE A 119 -4.49 4.97 -15.71
CA PHE A 119 -5.64 5.71 -15.18
C PHE A 119 -6.63 6.11 -16.29
N GLN A 120 -6.15 6.60 -17.43
CA GLN A 120 -6.98 6.95 -18.59
C GLN A 120 -7.65 5.72 -19.24
N SER A 121 -7.11 4.52 -19.02
CA SER A 121 -7.72 3.27 -19.48
C SER A 121 -8.90 2.77 -18.61
N LEU A 122 -9.09 3.37 -17.42
CA LEU A 122 -10.19 3.01 -16.53
C LEU A 122 -11.56 3.48 -17.08
N PRO A 123 -12.66 2.88 -16.61
CA PRO A 123 -14.00 3.39 -16.92
C PRO A 123 -14.19 4.86 -16.55
N ALA A 124 -14.90 5.62 -17.38
CA ALA A 124 -15.05 7.07 -17.21
C ALA A 124 -15.75 7.48 -15.90
N ASP A 125 -16.65 6.66 -15.39
CA ASP A 125 -17.31 6.87 -14.10
C ASP A 125 -16.34 6.73 -12.92
N ILE A 126 -15.34 5.85 -13.03
CA ILE A 126 -14.26 5.71 -12.05
C ILE A 126 -13.33 6.91 -12.11
N GLN A 127 -12.91 7.32 -13.31
CA GLN A 127 -12.09 8.52 -13.49
C GLN A 127 -12.78 9.76 -12.89
N GLN A 128 -14.07 9.94 -13.19
CA GLN A 128 -14.86 11.06 -12.68
C GLN A 128 -15.01 11.02 -11.15
N GLN A 129 -15.28 9.86 -10.56
CA GLN A 129 -15.33 9.71 -9.10
C GLN A 129 -13.99 10.09 -8.46
N VAL A 130 -12.87 9.68 -9.05
CA VAL A 130 -11.55 10.00 -8.51
C VAL A 130 -11.29 11.50 -8.62
N HIS A 131 -11.52 12.13 -9.78
CA HIS A 131 -11.37 13.59 -9.95
C HIS A 131 -12.32 14.42 -9.09
N GLN A 132 -13.51 13.90 -8.77
CA GLN A 132 -14.49 14.61 -7.93
C GLN A 132 -14.01 14.76 -6.48
N PHE A 133 -13.24 13.79 -5.99
CA PHE A 133 -12.88 13.70 -4.57
C PHE A 133 -11.39 13.90 -4.30
N PHE A 134 -10.53 13.90 -5.32
CA PHE A 134 -9.07 13.86 -5.16
C PHE A 134 -8.32 14.73 -6.16
N ASP A 135 -7.22 15.30 -5.67
CA ASP A 135 -6.23 15.99 -6.49
C ASP A 135 -5.31 14.94 -7.13
N ILE A 136 -5.40 14.78 -8.45
CA ILE A 136 -4.61 13.80 -9.19
C ILE A 136 -3.40 14.49 -9.81
N ASN A 137 -2.21 13.97 -9.50
CA ASN A 137 -0.98 14.28 -10.20
C ASN A 137 -0.72 13.15 -11.20
N GLU A 138 -1.16 13.36 -12.45
CA GLU A 138 -0.91 12.45 -13.56
C GLU A 138 0.55 12.55 -13.99
N THR A 139 1.25 11.43 -13.93
CA THR A 139 2.66 11.33 -14.34
C THR A 139 2.83 10.19 -15.33
N THR A 140 3.93 10.21 -16.10
CA THR A 140 4.30 9.07 -16.94
C THR A 140 4.55 7.84 -16.08
N GLY A 141 4.42 6.63 -16.63
CA GLY A 141 4.67 5.40 -15.86
C GLY A 141 6.05 5.36 -15.20
N GLU A 142 7.08 5.84 -15.89
CA GLU A 142 8.45 5.90 -15.35
C GLU A 142 8.61 6.93 -14.21
N GLU A 143 7.91 8.06 -14.30
CA GLU A 143 7.97 9.10 -13.27
C GLU A 143 7.15 8.69 -12.04
N ALA A 144 5.98 8.08 -12.26
CA ALA A 144 5.18 7.45 -11.19
C ALA A 144 6.03 6.43 -10.43
N GLN A 145 6.71 5.53 -11.14
CA GLN A 145 7.55 4.51 -10.52
C GLN A 145 8.70 5.12 -9.70
N ARG A 146 9.34 6.19 -10.19
CA ARG A 146 10.40 6.91 -9.45
C ARG A 146 9.86 7.58 -8.18
N ILE A 147 8.72 8.27 -8.28
CA ILE A 147 8.08 8.92 -7.12
C ILE A 147 7.62 7.87 -6.10
N ASN A 148 7.01 6.78 -6.57
CA ASN A 148 6.61 5.67 -5.72
C ASN A 148 7.81 5.11 -4.95
N GLN A 149 8.92 4.85 -5.65
CA GLN A 149 10.13 4.33 -5.02
C GLN A 149 10.74 5.30 -4.01
N ALA A 150 10.75 6.61 -4.30
CA ALA A 150 11.22 7.63 -3.36
C ALA A 150 10.35 7.69 -2.10
N MET A 151 9.02 7.68 -2.26
CA MET A 151 8.10 7.67 -1.12
C MET A 151 8.20 6.40 -0.28
N LEU A 152 8.42 5.25 -0.92
CA LEU A 152 8.69 4.00 -0.22
C LEU A 152 9.98 4.09 0.60
N GLN A 153 11.03 4.76 0.10
CA GLN A 153 12.25 4.96 0.87
C GLN A 153 12.02 5.84 2.10
N GLU A 154 11.30 6.95 1.95
CA GLU A 154 10.92 7.81 3.08
C GLU A 154 10.18 6.98 4.15
N LEU A 155 9.17 6.20 3.75
CA LEU A 155 8.39 5.33 4.63
C LEU A 155 9.20 4.30 5.42
N MET A 156 10.36 3.89 4.92
CA MET A 156 11.20 2.88 5.58
C MET A 156 12.35 3.49 6.38
N VAL A 157 12.55 4.81 6.32
CA VAL A 157 13.68 5.51 6.93
C VAL A 157 13.25 6.39 8.10
N VAL A 158 11.94 6.54 8.39
CA VAL A 158 11.47 7.28 9.57
C VAL A 158 11.48 6.35 10.79
N PRO A 159 12.49 6.38 11.68
CA PRO A 159 12.31 5.89 13.04
C PRO A 159 11.36 6.86 13.77
N LYS A 160 10.35 6.32 14.45
CA LYS A 160 9.64 7.05 15.50
C LYS A 160 10.51 7.22 16.75
#